data_AF-A0A356X4H4-F1
#
_entry.id   AF-A0A356X4H4-F1
#
_cell.length_a   1.000
_cell.length_b   1.000
_cell.length_c   1.000
_cell.angle_alpha   90.00
_cell.angle_beta   90.00
_cell.angle_gamma   90.00
#
_symmetry.space_group_name_H-M   'P 1'
#
loop_
_entity.id
_entity.type
_entity.pdbx_description
1 polymer ?
#
loop_
_entity_poly.entity_id
_entity_poly.type
_entity_poly.pdbx_seq_one_letter_code
_entity_poly.pdbx_strand_id
1 'polypeptide(L)'
;MDNALRLLQEWNAFSYDREQILEERATNGGRYVMRGVLQKSNTLNQNGRIYPKEILEREVRNYQKFIAERRALGELDHPES
;
A
#
# COMPACT_ATOMS: atom_id res chain seq x y z
N MET A 1 -21.19 -18.62 -14.03
CA MET A 1 -20.48 -18.00 -12.90
C MET A 1 -19.82 -16.76 -13.43
N ASP A 2 -20.19 -15.61 -12.90
CA ASP A 2 -19.68 -14.31 -13.35
C ASP A 2 -18.18 -14.23 -13.04
N ASN A 3 -17.35 -14.37 -14.08
CA ASN A 3 -15.89 -14.45 -13.97
C ASN A 3 -15.27 -13.04 -13.98
N ALA A 4 -15.97 -12.08 -13.39
CA ALA A 4 -15.53 -10.70 -13.29
C ALA A 4 -14.31 -10.64 -12.35
N LEU A 5 -13.18 -10.17 -12.89
CA LEU A 5 -11.97 -9.92 -12.11
C LEU A 5 -12.27 -8.86 -11.04
N ARG A 6 -12.58 -9.31 -9.82
CA ARG A 6 -12.78 -8.41 -8.68
C ARG A 6 -11.45 -7.79 -8.29
N LEU A 7 -11.42 -6.47 -8.24
CA LEU A 7 -10.30 -5.67 -7.74
C LEU A 7 -9.95 -6.07 -6.30
N LEU A 8 -8.68 -5.91 -5.95
CA LEU A 8 -8.25 -5.99 -4.55
C LEU A 8 -8.74 -4.74 -3.83
N GLN A 9 -9.54 -4.94 -2.79
CA GLN A 9 -10.02 -3.90 -1.91
C GLN A 9 -9.63 -4.33 -0.50
N GLU A 10 -8.68 -3.62 0.09
CA GLU A 10 -8.24 -3.84 1.45
C GLU A 10 -8.10 -2.49 2.12
N TRP A 11 -8.73 -2.35 3.28
CA TRP A 11 -8.56 -1.17 4.11
C TRP A 11 -7.69 -1.50 5.32
N ASN A 12 -6.64 -0.70 5.55
CA ASN A 12 -5.81 -0.83 6.75
C ASN A 12 -5.68 0.54 7.41
N ALA A 13 -6.01 0.63 8.70
CA ALA A 13 -5.75 1.82 9.49
C ALA A 13 -4.25 1.96 9.74
N PHE A 14 -3.67 3.09 9.34
CA PHE A 14 -2.34 3.44 9.76
C PHE A 14 -2.44 4.33 11.00
N SER A 15 -1.71 3.98 12.05
CA SER A 15 -1.59 4.77 13.26
C SER A 15 -0.24 5.46 13.26
N TYR A 16 -0.23 6.77 13.48
CA TYR A 16 0.98 7.57 13.61
C TYR A 16 0.86 8.51 14.79
N ASP A 17 1.98 8.76 15.44
CA ASP A 17 2.10 9.85 16.39
C ASP A 17 2.22 11.19 15.65
N ARG A 18 1.40 12.16 16.05
CA ARG A 18 1.32 13.46 15.37
C ARG A 18 2.60 14.26 15.54
N GLU A 19 3.19 14.25 16.73
CA GLU A 19 4.39 15.04 17.02
C GLU A 19 5.58 14.49 16.22
N GLN A 20 5.75 13.17 16.23
CA GLN A 20 6.78 12.49 15.45
C GLN A 20 6.67 12.81 13.94
N ILE A 21 5.46 12.77 13.37
CA ILE A 21 5.24 13.08 11.96
C ILE A 21 5.61 14.54 11.64
N LEU A 22 5.31 15.48 12.53
CA LEU A 22 5.66 16.89 12.32
C LEU A 22 7.17 17.14 12.41
N GLU A 23 7.86 16.44 13.31
CA GLU A 23 9.33 16.48 13.42
C GLU A 23 9.99 15.89 12.16
N GLU A 24 9.51 14.73 11.71
CA GLU A 24 9.99 14.11 10.47
C GLU A 24 9.72 14.97 9.24
N ARG A 25 8.60 15.69 9.21
CA ARG A 25 8.30 16.63 8.13
C ARG A 25 9.32 17.76 8.07
N ALA A 26 9.70 18.31 9.23
CA ALA A 26 10.67 19.41 9.29
C ALA A 26 12.05 18.98 8.77
N THR A 27 12.45 17.74 9.06
CA THR A 27 13.73 17.18 8.61
C THR A 27 13.69 16.66 7.17
N ASN A 28 12.51 16.27 6.65
CA ASN A 28 12.31 15.76 5.29
C ASN A 28 11.89 16.85 4.27
N GLY A 29 12.31 18.10 4.48
CA GLY A 29 12.06 19.19 3.53
C GLY A 29 10.57 19.48 3.32
N GLY A 30 9.77 19.36 4.38
CA GLY A 30 8.34 19.66 4.37
C GLY A 30 7.43 18.49 3.95
N ARG A 31 7.98 17.33 3.61
CA ARG A 31 7.24 16.15 3.13
C ARG A 31 6.78 15.27 4.28
N TYR A 32 5.55 14.78 4.18
CA TYR A 32 5.07 13.72 5.05
C TYR A 32 5.53 12.36 4.53
N VAL A 33 6.11 11.54 5.40
CA VAL A 33 6.54 10.18 5.09
C VAL A 33 5.77 9.22 5.98
N MET A 34 5.08 8.29 5.35
CA MET A 34 4.27 7.28 6.02
C MET A 34 4.92 5.91 5.83
N ARG A 35 4.94 5.09 6.89
CA ARG A 35 5.48 3.74 6.91
C ARG A 35 4.44 2.77 7.44
N GLY A 36 4.19 1.70 6.69
CA GLY A 36 3.34 0.61 7.16
C GLY A 36 3.34 -0.55 6.18
N VAL A 37 2.55 -1.57 6.52
CA VAL A 37 2.45 -2.79 5.73
C VAL A 37 1.45 -2.57 4.59
N LEU A 38 1.94 -2.58 3.35
CA LEU A 38 1.09 -2.43 2.16
C LEU A 38 0.50 -3.76 1.68
N GLN A 39 1.21 -4.88 1.85
CA GLN A 39 0.76 -6.22 1.44
C GLN A 39 1.29 -7.30 2.39
N LYS A 40 0.56 -8.41 2.53
CA LYS A 40 0.92 -9.58 3.35
C LYS A 40 0.79 -10.87 2.52
N SER A 41 1.78 -11.75 2.60
CA SER A 41 1.73 -13.09 1.99
C SER A 41 1.16 -14.13 2.96
N ASN A 42 0.65 -15.25 2.43
CA ASN A 42 0.18 -16.41 3.19
C ASN A 42 -0.85 -16.06 4.28
N THR A 43 -1.60 -14.98 4.07
CA THR A 43 -2.62 -14.47 4.99
C THR A 43 -3.91 -14.25 4.21
N LEU A 44 -5.06 -14.60 4.81
CA LEU A 44 -6.37 -14.33 4.23
C LEU A 44 -6.65 -12.82 4.27
N ASN A 45 -6.94 -12.23 3.11
CA ASN A 45 -7.30 -10.83 3.03
C ASN A 45 -8.80 -10.57 3.14
N GLN A 46 -9.20 -9.29 3.11
CA GLN A 46 -10.60 -8.87 3.25
C GLN A 46 -11.48 -9.34 2.07
N ASN A 47 -10.87 -9.63 0.92
CA ASN A 47 -11.56 -10.20 -0.25
C ASN A 47 -11.57 -11.74 -0.27
N GLY A 48 -11.16 -12.40 0.83
CA GLY A 48 -11.16 -13.86 0.95
C GLY A 48 -10.08 -14.57 0.12
N ARG A 49 -9.02 -13.87 -0.29
CA ARG A 49 -7.91 -14.40 -1.08
C ARG A 49 -6.65 -14.58 -0.21
N ILE A 50 -5.81 -15.53 -0.58
CA ILE A 50 -4.47 -15.72 0.01
C ILE A 50 -3.45 -15.58 -1.11
N TYR A 51 -2.44 -14.73 -0.90
CA TYR A 51 -1.33 -14.55 -1.83
C TYR A 51 -0.12 -15.37 -1.39
N PRO A 52 0.29 -16.42 -2.13
CA PRO A 52 1.50 -17.17 -1.84
C PRO A 52 2.73 -16.26 -1.85
N LYS A 53 3.65 -16.49 -0.92
CA LYS A 53 4.88 -15.69 -0.75
C LYS A 53 5.67 -15.55 -2.05
N GLU A 54 5.93 -16.64 -2.75
CA GLU A 54 6.73 -16.64 -3.99
C GLU A 54 6.12 -15.76 -5.10
N ILE A 55 4.79 -15.79 -5.22
CA ILE A 55 4.05 -14.97 -6.19
C ILE A 55 4.13 -13.50 -5.79
N LEU A 56 3.85 -13.19 -4.52
CA LEU A 56 3.88 -11.82 -4.02
C LEU A 56 5.29 -11.20 -4.16
N GLU A 57 6.33 -11.95 -3.83
CA GLU A 57 7.71 -11.49 -3.96
C GLU A 57 8.10 -11.20 -5.41
N ARG A 58 7.65 -12.02 -6.37
CA ARG A 58 7.86 -11.75 -7.80
C ARG A 58 7.21 -10.42 -8.20
N GLU A 59 5.97 -10.19 -7.80
CA GLU A 59 5.27 -8.94 -8.15
C GLU A 59 5.85 -7.73 -7.43
N VAL A 60 6.34 -7.87 -6.19
CA VAL A 60 7.07 -6.79 -5.50
C VAL A 60 8.33 -6.43 -6.28
N ARG A 61 9.10 -7.41 -6.78
CA ARG A 61 10.28 -7.13 -7.64
C ARG A 61 9.90 -6.39 -8.92
N ASN A 62 8.78 -6.75 -9.54
CA ASN A 62 8.26 -6.02 -10.70
C ASN A 62 7.88 -4.58 -10.32
N TYR A 63 7.26 -4.38 -9.15
CA TYR A 63 6.86 -3.07 -8.64
C TYR A 63 8.06 -2.16 -8.31
N GLN A 64 9.20 -2.71 -7.87
CA GLN A 64 10.43 -1.92 -7.62
C GLN A 64 10.86 -1.09 -8.82
N LYS A 65 10.63 -1.59 -10.05
CA LYS A 65 10.87 -0.83 -11.28
C LYS A 65 10.10 0.50 -11.31
N PHE A 66 8.83 0.49 -10.90
CA PHE A 66 7.97 1.67 -10.87
C PHE A 66 8.45 2.68 -9.83
N ILE A 67 8.95 2.20 -8.68
CA ILE A 67 9.55 3.04 -7.64
C ILE A 67 10.81 3.72 -8.17
N ALA A 68 11.72 2.95 -8.78
CA ALA A 68 12.96 3.48 -9.34
C ALA A 68 12.71 4.53 -10.44
N GLU A 69 11.68 4.29 -11.26
CA GLU A 69 11.23 5.19 -12.33
C GLU A 69 10.33 6.34 -11.83
N ARG A 70 10.13 6.49 -10.52
CA ARG A 70 9.32 7.55 -9.88
C ARG A 70 7.87 7.64 -10.39
N ARG A 71 7.27 6.50 -10.72
CA ARG A 71 5.90 6.39 -11.23
C ARG A 71 5.03 5.44 -10.42
N ALA A 72 5.49 5.04 -9.23
CA ALA A 72 4.72 4.37 -8.20
C ALA A 72 3.80 5.38 -7.48
N LEU A 73 2.85 5.95 -8.21
CA LEU A 73 1.87 6.91 -7.70
C LEU A 73 0.63 6.18 -7.19
N GLY A 74 -0.05 6.77 -6.21
CA GLY A 74 -1.35 6.33 -5.71
C GLY A 74 -2.31 7.51 -5.68
N GLU A 75 -3.60 7.19 -5.66
CA GLU A 75 -4.67 8.19 -5.59
C GLU A 75 -5.22 8.25 -4.17
N LEU A 76 -5.56 9.45 -3.73
CA LEU A 76 -6.32 9.64 -2.50
C LEU A 76 -7.78 9.82 -2.89
N ASP A 77 -8.51 8.72 -2.94
CA ASP A 77 -9.95 8.78 -3.15
C ASP A 77 -10.61 9.38 -1.90
N HIS A 78 -11.39 10.45 -2.10
CA HIS A 78 -12.37 10.86 -1.11
C HIS A 78 -13.54 9.88 -1.21
N PRO A 79 -14.06 9.32 -0.12
CA PRO A 79 -15.28 8.52 -0.21
C PRO A 79 -16.37 9.44 -0.76
N GLU A 80 -16.78 9.23 -2.01
CA GLU A 80 -18.04 9.82 -2.48
C GLU A 80 -19.15 9.25 -1.59
N SER A 81 -19.93 10.17 -1.02
CA SER A 81 -21.00 9.95 -0.03
C SER A 81 -21.89 8.74 -0.28
#